data_AF-A0A2L2LL29-F1
#
_entry.id   AF-A0A2L2LL29-F1
#
_cell.length_a   1.000
_cell.length_b   1.000
_cell.length_c   1.000
_cell.angle_alpha   90.00
_cell.angle_beta   90.00
_cell.angle_gamma   90.00
#
_symmetry.space_group_name_H-M   'P 1'
#
loop_
_entity.id
_entity.type
_entity.pdbx_description
1 polymer ?
#
loop_
_entity_poly.entity_id
_entity_poly.type
_entity_poly.pdbx_seq_one_letter_code
_entity_poly.pdbx_strand_id
1 'polypeptide(L)'
;MTLTLAGQTLLGHASNAFEELRRGVETIMSNKAHLLRVHCAPSYAAQVLSARLPDFLGQNAGVEVRVAASTNYARFVDGLFDVDIVYGEPSNREDLIVVPLGEEIVSPLCRPKMAERLRSPRDLVHVPLIRSDLKRIQWIDWFELNNLGPAPLPAMSFDRSFLAVDAAANGLGVALESNTLAHRELQSGRLVRPFSNSRDNRYIGHYLAYPKAGSQRRLSKVFADWITGNHH
;
A
#
# COMPACT_ATOMS: atom_id res chain seq x y z
N MET A 1 33.83 45.05 24.33
CA MET A 1 33.72 44.42 25.66
C MET A 1 34.62 43.20 25.69
N THR A 2 35.58 43.15 26.62
CA THR A 2 36.47 42.00 26.83
C THR A 2 35.95 41.17 27.99
N LEU A 3 35.90 39.84 27.82
CA LEU A 3 35.49 38.94 28.89
C LEU A 3 36.51 38.94 30.03
N THR A 4 36.01 39.03 31.26
CA THR A 4 36.80 38.83 32.47
C THR A 4 37.29 37.39 32.55
N LEU A 5 38.30 37.12 33.38
CA LEU A 5 38.83 35.77 33.58
C LEU A 5 37.73 34.79 34.03
N ALA A 6 36.87 35.21 34.96
CA ALA A 6 35.70 34.43 35.38
C ALA A 6 34.68 34.21 34.25
N GLY A 7 34.51 35.20 33.37
CA GLY A 7 33.65 35.09 32.19
C GLY A 7 34.17 34.10 31.15
N GLN A 8 35.48 34.03 30.94
CA GLN A 8 36.10 33.04 30.04
C GLN A 8 35.95 31.62 30.58
N THR A 9 36.15 31.43 31.89
CA THR A 9 35.92 30.13 32.55
C THR A 9 34.47 29.69 32.42
N LEU A 10 33.50 30.58 32.72
CA LEU A 10 32.08 30.27 32.60
C LEU A 10 31.67 29.96 31.15
N LEU A 11 32.19 30.71 30.18
CA LEU A 11 31.91 30.49 28.76
C LEU A 11 32.35 29.09 28.29
N GLY A 12 33.51 28.63 28.73
CA GLY A 12 33.99 27.28 28.42
C GLY A 12 33.07 26.19 28.99
N HIS A 13 32.69 26.31 30.27
CA HIS A 13 31.77 25.36 30.89
C HIS A 13 30.38 25.37 30.25
N ALA A 14 29.83 26.56 29.97
CA ALA A 14 28.53 26.69 29.33
C ALA A 14 28.53 26.10 27.90
N SER A 15 29.56 26.38 27.11
CA SER A 15 29.68 25.86 25.74
C SER A 15 29.71 24.34 25.72
N ASN A 16 30.48 23.72 26.62
CA ASN A 16 30.53 22.26 26.74
C ASN A 16 29.17 21.67 27.16
N ALA A 17 28.47 22.30 28.11
CA ALA A 17 27.15 21.84 28.53
C ALA A 17 26.11 21.92 27.40
N PHE A 18 26.13 23.01 26.61
CA PHE A 18 25.27 23.14 25.44
C PHE A 18 25.60 22.11 24.35
N GLU A 19 26.88 21.80 24.15
CA GLU A 19 27.31 20.79 23.17
C GLU A 19 26.91 19.37 23.57
N GLU A 20 26.97 19.03 24.87
CA GLU A 20 26.46 17.76 25.38
C GLU A 20 24.93 17.66 25.28
N LEU A 21 24.20 18.75 25.56
CA LEU A 21 22.75 18.80 25.31
C LEU A 21 22.43 18.61 23.82
N ARG A 22 23.18 19.25 22.93
CA ARG A 22 23.04 19.12 21.48
C ARG A 22 23.24 17.66 21.05
N ARG A 23 24.30 17.00 21.52
CA ARG A 23 24.55 15.57 21.24
C ARG A 23 23.48 14.65 21.79
N GLY A 24 22.97 14.90 23.00
CA GLY A 24 21.87 14.14 23.57
C GLY A 24 20.59 14.22 22.71
N VAL A 25 20.24 15.43 22.26
CA VAL A 25 19.11 15.65 21.35
C VAL A 25 19.34 14.97 20.00
N GLU A 26 20.53 15.11 19.42
CA GLU A 26 20.88 14.47 18.14
C GLU A 26 20.84 12.94 18.21
N THR A 27 21.28 12.36 19.32
CA THR A 27 21.24 10.90 19.52
C THR A 27 19.80 10.40 19.56
N ILE A 28 18.92 11.08 20.30
CA ILE A 28 17.49 10.75 20.35
C ILE A 28 16.81 10.95 18.98
N MET A 29 17.18 12.01 18.27
CA MET A 29 16.67 12.30 16.92
C MET A 29 17.17 11.29 15.88
N SER A 30 18.41 10.81 16.00
CA SER A 30 18.99 9.80 15.11
C SER A 30 18.28 8.46 15.24
N ASN A 31 17.97 8.01 16.46
CA ASN A 31 17.17 6.80 16.68
C ASN A 31 15.75 6.91 16.11
N LYS A 32 15.16 8.12 16.06
CA LYS A 32 13.88 8.35 15.38
C LYS A 32 14.03 8.36 13.86
N ALA A 33 15.13 8.88 13.31
CA ALA A 33 15.40 8.96 11.87
C ALA A 33 15.53 7.59 11.18
N HIS A 34 15.58 6.51 11.95
CA HIS A 34 15.68 5.14 11.47
C HIS A 34 14.41 4.31 11.69
N LEU A 35 13.31 4.86 12.20
CA LEU A 35 12.04 4.13 12.33
C LEU A 35 10.98 4.74 11.41
N LEU A 36 10.52 3.95 10.45
CA LEU A 36 9.40 4.28 9.57
C LEU A 36 8.14 3.54 10.01
N ARG A 37 7.10 4.27 10.41
CA ARG A 37 5.78 3.75 10.75
C ARG A 37 4.84 3.89 9.56
N VAL A 38 4.42 2.77 8.99
CA VAL A 38 3.56 2.70 7.81
C VAL A 38 2.18 2.20 8.23
N HIS A 39 1.16 3.03 8.03
CA HIS A 39 -0.20 2.54 7.96
C HIS A 39 -0.49 2.07 6.52
N CYS A 40 -1.20 0.95 6.35
CA CYS A 40 -1.43 0.39 5.02
C CYS A 40 -2.77 -0.33 4.89
N ALA A 41 -3.44 -0.13 3.76
CA ALA A 41 -4.60 -0.89 3.32
C ALA A 41 -4.29 -2.40 3.40
N PRO A 42 -5.11 -3.22 4.11
CA PRO A 42 -4.72 -4.58 4.47
C PRO A 42 -4.35 -5.48 3.28
N SER A 43 -5.06 -5.38 2.16
CA SER A 43 -4.73 -6.18 0.97
C SER A 43 -3.42 -5.73 0.32
N TYR A 44 -3.16 -4.42 0.27
CA TYR A 44 -1.90 -3.89 -0.23
C TYR A 44 -0.73 -4.30 0.68
N ALA A 45 -0.92 -4.22 2.01
CA ALA A 45 0.06 -4.64 3.00
C ALA A 45 0.46 -6.11 2.79
N ALA A 46 -0.54 -6.99 2.70
CA ALA A 46 -0.35 -8.43 2.61
C ALA A 46 0.22 -8.88 1.26
N GLN A 47 -0.25 -8.32 0.15
CA GLN A 47 0.02 -8.87 -1.18
C GLN A 47 1.10 -8.10 -1.96
N VAL A 48 1.31 -6.81 -1.67
CA VAL A 48 2.24 -5.96 -2.42
C VAL A 48 3.40 -5.51 -1.55
N LEU A 49 3.12 -4.83 -0.43
CA LEU A 49 4.15 -4.22 0.41
C LEU A 49 5.06 -5.28 1.03
N SER A 50 4.49 -6.34 1.62
CA SER A 50 5.25 -7.42 2.27
C SER A 50 6.30 -8.05 1.35
N ALA A 51 5.96 -8.27 0.08
CA ALA A 51 6.82 -8.88 -0.92
C ALA A 51 7.95 -7.94 -1.37
N ARG A 52 7.72 -6.63 -1.31
CA ARG A 52 8.69 -5.60 -1.73
C ARG A 52 9.59 -5.14 -0.59
N LEU A 53 9.15 -5.20 0.67
CA LEU A 53 9.91 -4.74 1.83
C LEU A 53 11.36 -5.23 1.93
N PRO A 54 11.72 -6.48 1.54
CA PRO A 54 13.12 -6.91 1.54
C PRO A 54 14.04 -6.01 0.70
N ASP A 55 13.55 -5.54 -0.45
CA ASP A 55 14.29 -4.63 -1.32
C ASP A 55 14.46 -3.25 -0.67
N PHE A 56 13.40 -2.69 -0.07
CA PHE A 56 13.47 -1.42 0.65
C PHE A 56 14.51 -1.45 1.78
N LEU A 57 14.47 -2.52 2.59
CA LEU A 57 15.38 -2.70 3.73
C LEU A 57 16.82 -2.90 3.26
N GLY A 58 17.03 -3.57 2.12
CA GLY A 58 18.35 -3.72 1.50
C GLY A 58 18.94 -2.39 1.00
N GLN A 59 18.11 -1.48 0.48
CA GLN A 59 18.53 -0.16 0.00
C GLN A 59 18.69 0.87 1.14
N ASN A 60 18.14 0.61 2.34
CA ASN A 60 18.08 1.56 3.45
C ASN A 60 18.55 0.91 4.76
N ALA A 61 19.86 0.65 4.85
CA ALA A 61 20.47 0.01 6.01
C ALA A 61 20.16 0.75 7.32
N GLY A 62 19.81 -0.02 8.36
CA GLY A 62 19.49 0.50 9.69
C GLY A 62 18.06 1.03 9.85
N VAL A 63 17.25 1.09 8.79
CA VAL A 63 15.84 1.47 8.91
C VAL A 63 15.00 0.30 9.45
N GLU A 64 14.35 0.51 10.59
CA GLU A 64 13.25 -0.30 11.10
C GLU A 64 11.94 0.13 10.43
N VAL A 65 11.16 -0.81 9.92
CA VAL A 65 9.82 -0.55 9.36
C VAL A 65 8.76 -1.23 10.22
N ARG A 66 7.80 -0.45 10.73
CA ARG A 66 6.61 -0.96 11.42
C ARG A 66 5.39 -0.77 10.57
N VAL A 67 4.75 -1.86 10.18
CA VAL A 67 3.52 -1.82 9.37
C VAL A 67 2.31 -2.11 10.26
N ALA A 68 1.33 -1.22 10.24
CA ALA A 68 0.00 -1.47 10.78
C ALA A 68 -1.01 -1.50 9.63
N ALA A 69 -1.86 -2.52 9.60
CA ALA A 69 -2.85 -2.69 8.55
C ALA A 69 -4.27 -2.47 9.09
N SER A 70 -4.97 -1.45 8.58
CA SER A 70 -6.36 -1.19 8.92
C SER A 70 -7.09 -0.47 7.79
N THR A 71 -8.42 -0.41 7.86
CA THR A 71 -9.25 0.35 6.89
C THR A 71 -9.45 1.81 7.27
N ASN A 72 -9.02 2.22 8.46
CA ASN A 72 -9.13 3.61 8.88
C ASN A 72 -7.98 4.40 8.29
N TYR A 73 -8.23 5.65 7.88
CA TYR A 73 -7.16 6.55 7.49
C TYR A 73 -6.21 6.81 8.67
N ALA A 74 -4.92 6.89 8.39
CA ALA A 74 -3.93 7.24 9.39
C ALA A 74 -4.19 8.66 9.92
N ARG A 75 -4.00 8.82 11.23
CA ARG A 75 -3.87 10.13 11.84
C ARG A 75 -2.38 10.43 11.96
N PHE A 76 -1.91 11.41 11.21
CA PHE A 76 -0.53 11.92 11.30
C PHE A 76 -0.37 12.85 12.51
N VAL A 77 -0.73 12.34 13.70
CA VAL A 77 -0.66 13.05 14.97
C VAL A 77 0.29 12.28 15.89
N ASP A 78 1.10 13.01 16.65
CA ASP A 78 2.01 12.48 17.68
C ASP A 78 2.98 11.37 17.21
N GLY A 79 3.30 11.33 15.90
CA GLY A 79 4.23 10.35 15.35
C GLY A 79 3.70 8.91 15.37
N LEU A 80 2.38 8.72 15.32
CA LEU A 80 1.76 7.39 15.20
C LEU A 80 2.09 6.73 13.85
N PHE A 81 2.02 7.50 12.77
CA PHE A 81 2.33 7.06 11.41
C PHE A 81 3.09 8.14 10.66
N ASP A 82 3.98 7.69 9.78
CA ASP A 82 4.85 8.52 8.96
C ASP A 82 4.44 8.46 7.48
N VAL A 83 3.82 7.35 7.08
CA VAL A 83 3.25 7.09 5.74
C VAL A 83 1.92 6.38 5.90
N ASP A 84 0.98 6.69 5.02
CA ASP A 84 -0.28 5.97 4.87
C ASP A 84 -0.44 5.47 3.44
N ILE A 85 -0.84 4.22 3.25
CA ILE A 85 -1.26 3.66 1.96
C ILE A 85 -2.74 3.30 2.10
N VAL A 86 -3.61 3.96 1.33
CA VAL A 86 -5.06 3.88 1.51
C VAL A 86 -5.79 3.50 0.24
N TYR A 87 -7.05 3.09 0.41
CA TYR A 87 -7.98 2.87 -0.68
C TYR A 87 -8.52 4.20 -1.20
N GLY A 88 -8.40 4.42 -2.52
CA GLY A 88 -8.87 5.65 -3.15
C GLY A 88 -8.09 6.90 -2.73
N GLU A 89 -8.44 8.04 -3.33
CA GLU A 89 -7.76 9.30 -3.03
C GLU A 89 -8.23 9.85 -1.67
N PRO A 90 -7.31 10.18 -0.73
CA PRO A 90 -7.67 10.80 0.53
C PRO A 90 -8.38 12.14 0.31
N SER A 91 -9.49 12.36 1.04
CA SER A 91 -10.28 13.58 0.92
C SER A 91 -9.60 14.82 1.52
N ASN A 92 -8.82 14.65 2.59
CA ASN A 92 -8.06 15.74 3.20
C ASN A 92 -6.59 15.71 2.73
N ARG A 93 -6.15 16.74 2.02
CA ARG A 93 -4.81 16.83 1.41
C ARG A 93 -4.03 18.09 1.79
N GLU A 94 -4.59 18.94 2.65
CA GLU A 94 -4.05 20.29 2.87
C GLU A 94 -2.59 20.25 3.35
N ASP A 95 -2.29 19.31 4.26
CA ASP A 95 -0.95 19.12 4.82
C ASP A 95 -0.24 17.85 4.33
N LEU A 96 -0.79 17.17 3.33
CA LEU A 96 -0.27 15.88 2.85
C LEU A 96 0.27 15.98 1.43
N ILE A 97 1.35 15.25 1.17
CA ILE A 97 1.75 14.85 -0.17
C ILE A 97 1.00 13.55 -0.47
N VAL A 98 0.23 13.54 -1.56
CA VAL A 98 -0.56 12.39 -2.01
C VAL A 98 -0.03 11.93 -3.35
N VAL A 99 0.25 10.64 -3.48
CA VAL A 99 0.87 10.03 -4.66
C VAL A 99 0.04 8.81 -5.10
N PRO A 100 -0.43 8.74 -6.36
CA PRO A 100 -1.12 7.55 -6.85
C PRO A 100 -0.15 6.36 -6.97
N LEU A 101 -0.57 5.17 -6.55
CA LEU A 101 0.25 3.95 -6.61
C LEU A 101 0.06 3.15 -7.91
N GLY A 102 -0.20 3.86 -9.00
CA GLY A 102 -0.40 3.29 -10.34
C GLY A 102 -1.83 2.86 -10.62
N GLU A 103 -2.10 2.61 -11.90
CA GLU A 103 -3.37 2.07 -12.37
C GLU A 103 -3.43 0.56 -12.14
N GLU A 104 -4.54 0.10 -11.57
CA GLU A 104 -4.85 -1.31 -11.42
C GLU A 104 -5.73 -1.80 -12.57
N ILE A 105 -5.39 -2.96 -13.11
CA ILE A 105 -6.23 -3.71 -14.03
C ILE A 105 -7.07 -4.69 -13.21
N VAL A 106 -8.40 -4.62 -13.35
CA VAL A 106 -9.33 -5.54 -12.70
C VAL A 106 -9.85 -6.55 -13.71
N SER A 107 -9.58 -7.83 -13.46
CA SER A 107 -9.93 -8.94 -14.34
C SER A 107 -10.58 -10.09 -13.55
N PRO A 108 -11.38 -10.95 -14.21
CA PRO A 108 -11.75 -12.24 -13.66
C PRO A 108 -10.51 -13.11 -13.45
N LEU A 109 -10.43 -13.79 -12.31
CA LEU A 109 -9.32 -14.63 -11.89
C LEU A 109 -9.86 -15.95 -11.34
N CYS A 110 -9.32 -17.07 -11.82
CA CYS A 110 -9.67 -18.40 -11.33
C CYS A 110 -8.51 -19.37 -11.51
N ARG A 111 -8.65 -20.59 -10.96
CA ARG A 111 -7.65 -21.65 -11.15
C ARG A 111 -7.61 -22.12 -12.62
N PRO A 112 -6.46 -22.58 -13.13
CA PRO A 112 -6.33 -23.08 -14.51
C PRO A 112 -7.40 -24.09 -14.93
N LYS A 113 -7.66 -25.11 -14.09
CA LYS A 113 -8.67 -26.15 -14.36
C LYS A 113 -10.10 -25.60 -14.53
N MET A 114 -10.42 -24.47 -13.88
CA MET A 114 -11.71 -23.80 -14.05
C MET A 114 -11.74 -23.01 -15.35
N ALA A 115 -10.65 -22.33 -15.69
CA ALA A 115 -10.51 -21.57 -16.93
C ALA A 115 -10.69 -22.46 -18.18
N GLU A 116 -10.24 -23.72 -18.15
CA GLU A 116 -10.46 -24.70 -19.23
C GLU A 116 -11.93 -24.91 -19.60
N ARG A 117 -12.86 -24.63 -18.67
CA ARG A 117 -14.31 -24.77 -18.86
C ARG A 117 -14.99 -23.46 -19.27
N LEU A 118 -14.27 -22.34 -19.27
CA LEU A 118 -14.78 -21.00 -19.56
C LEU A 118 -14.28 -20.58 -20.94
N ARG A 119 -15.12 -20.75 -21.96
CA ARG A 119 -14.80 -20.42 -23.37
C ARG A 119 -15.07 -18.95 -23.68
N SER A 120 -16.03 -18.35 -23.00
CA SER A 120 -16.40 -16.95 -23.18
C SER A 120 -16.82 -16.30 -21.86
N PRO A 121 -16.75 -14.96 -21.75
CA PRO A 121 -17.27 -14.23 -20.59
C PRO A 121 -18.72 -14.58 -20.21
N ARG A 122 -19.55 -15.00 -21.18
CA ARG A 122 -20.94 -15.41 -20.93
C ARG A 122 -21.04 -16.65 -20.04
N ASP A 123 -20.00 -17.50 -20.01
CA ASP A 123 -19.99 -18.71 -19.21
C ASP A 123 -19.87 -18.44 -17.70
N LEU A 124 -19.57 -17.19 -17.31
CA LEU A 124 -19.49 -16.78 -15.90
C LEU A 124 -20.81 -16.97 -15.14
N VAL A 125 -21.96 -16.99 -15.84
CA VAL A 125 -23.27 -17.25 -15.22
C VAL A 125 -23.42 -18.69 -14.72
N HIS A 126 -22.50 -19.59 -15.12
CA HIS A 126 -22.54 -21.02 -14.77
C HIS A 126 -21.51 -21.41 -13.70
N VAL A 127 -20.78 -20.45 -13.13
CA VAL A 127 -19.75 -20.71 -12.11
C VAL A 127 -19.95 -19.82 -10.88
N PRO A 128 -19.48 -20.24 -9.69
CA PRO A 128 -19.54 -19.39 -8.51
C PRO A 128 -18.70 -18.12 -8.70
N LEU A 129 -19.34 -16.96 -8.55
CA LEU A 129 -18.64 -15.66 -8.53
C LEU A 129 -18.30 -15.26 -7.09
N ILE A 130 -17.08 -14.75 -6.92
CA ILE A 130 -16.55 -14.23 -5.66
C ILE A 130 -16.46 -12.71 -5.76
N ARG A 131 -17.00 -12.02 -4.76
CA ARG A 131 -17.00 -10.55 -4.67
C ARG A 131 -16.07 -10.05 -3.55
N SER A 132 -15.43 -8.91 -3.79
CA SER A 132 -14.77 -8.13 -2.74
C SER A 132 -15.59 -6.88 -2.44
N ASP A 133 -16.13 -6.78 -1.23
CA ASP A 133 -17.20 -5.82 -0.89
C ASP A 133 -16.72 -4.36 -0.93
N LEU A 134 -15.45 -4.09 -0.58
CA LEU A 134 -14.90 -2.73 -0.50
C LEU A 134 -14.21 -2.24 -1.78
N LYS A 135 -14.23 -3.04 -2.85
CA LYS A 135 -13.67 -2.61 -4.15
C LYS A 135 -14.60 -1.62 -4.84
N ARG A 136 -14.01 -0.64 -5.54
CA ARG A 136 -14.75 0.29 -6.38
C ARG A 136 -15.41 -0.40 -7.58
N ILE A 137 -14.70 -1.35 -8.18
CA ILE A 137 -15.16 -2.09 -9.35
C ILE A 137 -15.76 -3.41 -8.89
N GLN A 138 -17.00 -3.64 -9.28
CA GLN A 138 -17.81 -4.80 -8.94
C GLN A 138 -18.18 -5.60 -10.21
N TRP A 139 -18.76 -6.78 -10.02
CA TRP A 139 -19.18 -7.65 -11.13
C TRP A 139 -20.15 -6.97 -12.08
N ILE A 140 -21.04 -6.11 -11.57
CA ILE A 140 -21.97 -5.33 -12.39
C ILE A 140 -21.21 -4.44 -13.39
N ASP A 141 -20.18 -3.72 -12.95
CA ASP A 141 -19.39 -2.83 -13.80
C ASP A 141 -18.64 -3.61 -14.88
N TRP A 142 -18.10 -4.79 -14.54
CA TRP A 142 -17.39 -5.63 -15.50
C TRP A 142 -18.31 -6.28 -16.53
N PHE A 143 -19.51 -6.72 -16.11
CA PHE A 143 -20.53 -7.26 -17.01
C PHE A 143 -21.07 -6.20 -17.97
N GLU A 144 -21.31 -4.99 -17.48
CA GLU A 144 -21.72 -3.84 -18.30
C GLU A 144 -20.64 -3.49 -19.33
N LEU A 145 -19.38 -3.35 -18.90
CA LEU A 145 -18.25 -3.07 -19.79
C LEU A 145 -18.12 -4.09 -20.94
N ASN A 146 -18.43 -5.35 -20.66
CA ASN A 146 -18.35 -6.45 -21.61
C ASN A 146 -19.68 -6.76 -22.34
N ASN A 147 -20.73 -5.95 -22.14
CA ASN A 147 -22.05 -6.10 -22.78
C ASN A 147 -22.68 -7.49 -22.56
N LEU A 148 -22.61 -8.00 -21.33
CA LEU A 148 -23.06 -9.36 -20.98
C LEU A 148 -24.47 -9.42 -20.39
N GLY A 149 -25.11 -8.27 -20.17
CA GLY A 149 -26.38 -8.17 -19.45
C GLY A 149 -26.19 -8.16 -17.92
N PRO A 150 -27.23 -8.48 -17.14
CA PRO A 150 -27.17 -8.44 -15.68
C PRO A 150 -26.11 -9.41 -15.12
N ALA A 151 -25.28 -8.91 -14.21
CA ALA A 151 -24.35 -9.77 -13.48
C ALA A 151 -25.13 -10.74 -12.56
N PRO A 152 -24.74 -12.03 -12.51
CA PRO A 152 -25.33 -12.96 -11.58
C PRO A 152 -24.95 -12.59 -10.14
N LEU A 153 -25.77 -13.01 -9.18
CA LEU A 153 -25.47 -12.78 -7.77
C LEU A 153 -24.18 -13.53 -7.37
N PRO A 154 -23.24 -12.88 -6.66
CA PRO A 154 -22.07 -13.56 -6.13
C PRO A 154 -22.48 -14.70 -5.19
N ALA A 155 -21.82 -15.85 -5.32
CA ALA A 155 -22.01 -16.99 -4.43
C ALA A 155 -21.39 -16.75 -3.04
N MET A 156 -20.39 -15.88 -2.98
CA MET A 156 -19.71 -15.48 -1.75
C MET A 156 -19.12 -14.08 -1.88
N SER A 157 -18.98 -13.39 -0.76
CA SER A 157 -18.26 -12.13 -0.69
C SER A 157 -17.28 -12.10 0.48
N PHE A 158 -16.23 -11.32 0.30
CA PHE A 158 -15.25 -11.02 1.32
C PHE A 158 -15.09 -9.52 1.45
N ASP A 159 -14.83 -9.05 2.66
CA ASP A 159 -14.61 -7.64 2.92
C ASP A 159 -13.21 -7.16 2.47
N ARG A 160 -12.30 -8.08 2.10
CA ARG A 160 -10.93 -7.78 1.65
C ARG A 160 -10.55 -8.56 0.40
N SER A 161 -9.82 -7.89 -0.49
CA SER A 161 -9.33 -8.48 -1.74
C SER A 161 -8.42 -9.69 -1.54
N PHE A 162 -7.52 -9.66 -0.54
CA PHE A 162 -6.64 -10.81 -0.30
C PHE A 162 -7.40 -12.10 0.03
N LEU A 163 -8.56 -12.01 0.70
CA LEU A 163 -9.42 -13.15 0.99
C LEU A 163 -10.12 -13.66 -0.27
N ALA A 164 -10.63 -12.75 -1.12
CA ALA A 164 -11.24 -13.13 -2.39
C ALA A 164 -10.23 -13.78 -3.36
N VAL A 165 -9.01 -13.24 -3.42
CA VAL A 165 -7.91 -13.82 -4.20
C VAL A 165 -7.56 -15.21 -3.68
N ASP A 166 -7.41 -15.40 -2.36
CA ASP A 166 -7.09 -16.71 -1.78
C ASP A 166 -8.24 -17.71 -1.99
N ALA A 167 -9.49 -17.29 -1.84
CA ALA A 167 -10.68 -18.10 -2.12
C ALA A 167 -10.69 -18.61 -3.57
N ALA A 168 -10.43 -17.72 -4.54
CA ALA A 168 -10.30 -18.12 -5.95
C ALA A 168 -9.13 -19.09 -6.15
N ALA A 169 -7.98 -18.83 -5.51
CA ALA A 169 -6.79 -19.66 -5.62
C ALA A 169 -6.97 -21.05 -4.97
N ASN A 170 -7.89 -21.17 -4.02
CA ASN A 170 -8.32 -22.43 -3.42
C ASN A 170 -9.41 -23.15 -4.24
N GLY A 171 -9.91 -22.51 -5.30
CA GLY A 171 -10.84 -23.10 -6.27
C GLY A 171 -12.31 -22.91 -5.92
N LEU A 172 -12.64 -21.96 -5.04
CA LEU A 172 -14.02 -21.69 -4.63
C LEU A 172 -14.86 -21.00 -5.72
N GLY A 173 -14.24 -20.47 -6.77
CA GLY A 173 -14.94 -19.76 -7.84
C GLY A 173 -14.03 -18.86 -8.67
N VAL A 174 -14.65 -17.91 -9.36
CA VAL A 174 -14.00 -16.83 -10.11
C VAL A 174 -14.09 -15.55 -9.28
N ALA A 175 -12.96 -14.92 -8.97
CA ALA A 175 -12.92 -13.59 -8.35
C ALA A 175 -12.74 -12.50 -9.41
N LEU A 176 -13.40 -11.36 -9.25
CA LEU A 176 -13.11 -10.16 -10.03
C LEU A 176 -12.15 -9.29 -9.21
N GLU A 177 -10.87 -9.26 -9.59
CA GLU A 177 -9.85 -8.67 -8.73
C GLU A 177 -8.71 -7.95 -9.46
N SER A 178 -7.97 -7.15 -8.69
CA SER A 178 -6.76 -6.45 -9.13
C SER A 178 -5.66 -7.43 -9.52
N ASN A 179 -5.13 -7.30 -10.74
CA ASN A 179 -3.95 -8.06 -11.16
C ASN A 179 -2.71 -7.68 -10.33
N THR A 180 -2.65 -6.47 -9.76
CA THR A 180 -1.58 -6.04 -8.86
C THR A 180 -1.65 -6.80 -7.53
N LEU A 181 -2.84 -6.91 -6.95
CA LEU A 181 -3.03 -7.63 -5.69
C LEU A 181 -2.90 -9.15 -5.88
N ALA A 182 -3.34 -9.69 -7.01
CA ALA A 182 -3.21 -11.11 -7.35
C ALA A 182 -1.88 -11.45 -8.04
N HIS A 183 -0.90 -10.53 -8.06
CA HIS A 183 0.32 -10.68 -8.84
C HIS A 183 1.07 -11.98 -8.52
N ARG A 184 1.18 -12.32 -7.23
CA ARG A 184 1.86 -13.54 -6.78
C ARG A 184 1.19 -14.81 -7.30
N GLU A 185 -0.13 -14.87 -7.23
CA GLU A 185 -0.94 -16.02 -7.64
C GLU A 185 -0.94 -16.17 -9.17
N LEU A 186 -0.93 -15.04 -9.90
CA LEU A 186 -0.77 -15.00 -11.35
C LEU A 186 0.62 -15.47 -11.79
N GLN A 187 1.68 -14.96 -11.17
CA GLN A 187 3.07 -15.32 -11.49
C GLN A 187 3.36 -16.81 -11.20
N SER A 188 2.80 -17.34 -10.10
CA SER A 188 2.95 -18.76 -9.74
C SER A 188 2.02 -19.70 -10.52
N GLY A 189 1.11 -19.17 -11.34
CA GLY A 189 0.11 -19.97 -12.08
C GLY A 189 -0.99 -20.59 -11.20
N ARG A 190 -1.09 -20.22 -9.92
CA ARG A 190 -2.21 -20.63 -9.05
C ARG A 190 -3.53 -20.03 -9.53
N LEU A 191 -3.47 -18.79 -10.04
CA LEU A 191 -4.56 -18.11 -10.71
C LEU A 191 -4.17 -17.78 -12.14
N VAL A 192 -5.18 -17.73 -13.00
CA VAL A 192 -5.07 -17.28 -14.39
C VAL A 192 -6.23 -16.35 -14.71
N ARG A 193 -6.05 -15.54 -15.76
CA ARG A 193 -7.13 -14.78 -16.38
C ARG A 193 -7.82 -15.70 -17.40
N PRO A 194 -9.09 -16.07 -17.21
CA PRO A 194 -9.75 -17.05 -18.07
C PRO A 194 -10.10 -16.52 -19.47
N PHE A 195 -10.05 -15.19 -19.68
CA PHE A 195 -10.43 -14.56 -20.94
C PHE A 195 -9.32 -13.65 -21.45
N SER A 196 -8.81 -13.95 -22.65
CA SER A 196 -7.83 -13.10 -23.34
C SER A 196 -8.46 -11.89 -24.04
N ASN A 197 -9.75 -11.96 -24.38
CA ASN A 197 -10.43 -11.00 -25.26
C ASN A 197 -11.46 -10.13 -24.51
N SER A 198 -11.55 -10.24 -23.19
CA SER A 198 -12.44 -9.38 -22.40
C SER A 198 -11.84 -7.99 -22.19
N ARG A 199 -12.71 -7.00 -22.06
CA ARG A 199 -12.31 -5.67 -21.60
C ARG A 199 -12.08 -5.73 -20.09
N ASP A 200 -11.05 -5.03 -19.62
CA ASP A 200 -10.75 -4.89 -18.20
C ASP A 200 -11.09 -3.49 -17.71
N ASN A 201 -11.61 -3.41 -16.49
CA ASN A 201 -11.73 -2.13 -15.80
C ASN A 201 -10.36 -1.67 -15.31
N ARG A 202 -10.13 -0.36 -15.37
CA ARG A 202 -8.87 0.28 -15.01
C ARG A 202 -9.14 1.46 -14.10
N TYR A 203 -8.45 1.54 -12.97
CA TYR A 203 -8.59 2.66 -12.04
C TYR A 203 -7.40 2.73 -11.07
N ILE A 204 -7.21 3.87 -10.43
CA ILE A 204 -6.26 4.02 -9.33
C ILE A 204 -6.94 3.53 -8.06
N GLY A 205 -6.54 2.36 -7.56
CA GLY A 205 -7.14 1.74 -6.39
C GLY A 205 -6.51 2.16 -5.07
N HIS A 206 -5.22 2.52 -5.08
CA HIS A 206 -4.49 2.88 -3.89
C HIS A 206 -3.67 4.16 -4.09
N TYR A 207 -3.56 4.91 -2.99
CA TYR A 207 -2.77 6.13 -2.91
C TYR A 207 -1.86 6.04 -1.69
N LEU A 208 -0.68 6.65 -1.81
CA LEU A 208 0.21 6.89 -0.70
C LEU A 208 0.06 8.34 -0.24
N ALA A 209 0.03 8.56 1.06
CA ALA A 209 -0.03 9.88 1.69
C ALA A 209 1.04 10.02 2.78
N TYR A 210 1.65 11.19 2.90
CA TYR A 210 2.56 11.52 4.01
C TYR A 210 2.63 13.03 4.25
N PRO A 211 3.02 13.50 5.46
CA PRO A 211 3.06 14.93 5.76
C PRO A 211 4.05 15.73 4.91
N LYS A 212 3.65 16.95 4.53
CA LYS A 212 4.51 17.90 3.79
C LYS A 212 5.71 18.42 4.59
N ALA A 213 5.61 18.38 5.92
CA ALA A 213 6.60 18.87 6.87
C ALA A 213 6.73 17.91 8.08
N GLY A 214 7.74 18.13 8.92
CA GLY A 214 8.02 17.28 10.09
C GLY A 214 9.31 16.48 9.96
N SER A 215 9.77 15.93 11.08
CA SER A 215 11.08 15.27 11.19
C SER A 215 11.22 14.02 10.32
N GLN A 216 10.12 13.30 10.06
CA GLN A 216 10.13 12.06 9.27
C GLN A 216 9.92 12.26 7.77
N ARG A 217 9.63 13.49 7.32
CA ARG A 217 9.33 13.80 5.91
C ARG A 217 10.35 13.22 4.93
N ARG A 218 11.64 13.26 5.28
CA ARG A 218 12.70 12.72 4.41
C ARG A 218 12.57 11.21 4.23
N LEU A 219 12.39 10.45 5.30
CA LEU A 219 12.26 8.99 5.23
C LEU A 219 10.94 8.58 4.57
N SER A 220 9.84 9.29 4.86
CA SER A 220 8.56 9.11 4.18
C SER A 220 8.68 9.33 2.67
N LYS A 221 9.42 10.37 2.25
CA LYS A 221 9.69 10.61 0.82
C LYS A 221 10.54 9.49 0.20
N VAL A 222 11.60 9.04 0.87
CA VAL A 222 12.44 7.92 0.38
C VAL A 222 11.58 6.66 0.17
N PHE A 223 10.70 6.35 1.12
CA PHE A 223 9.76 5.24 0.99
C PHE A 223 8.75 5.44 -0.15
N ALA A 224 8.23 6.65 -0.32
CA ALA A 224 7.30 6.99 -1.39
C ALA A 224 7.94 6.86 -2.79
N ASP A 225 9.17 7.37 -2.94
CA ASP A 225 9.95 7.28 -4.17
C ASP A 225 10.24 5.82 -4.52
N TRP A 226 10.67 5.03 -3.52
CA TRP A 226 10.91 3.60 -3.67
C TRP A 226 9.66 2.80 -4.08
N ILE A 227 8.54 2.96 -3.37
CA ILE A 227 7.33 2.17 -3.67
C ILE A 227 6.74 2.52 -5.03
N THR A 228 6.92 3.77 -5.49
CA THR A 228 6.48 4.21 -6.81
C THR A 228 7.46 3.89 -7.93
N GLY A 229 8.67 3.40 -7.62
CA GLY A 229 9.72 3.12 -8.60
C GLY A 229 10.38 4.38 -9.18
N ASN A 230 10.15 5.54 -8.55
CA ASN A 230 10.80 6.79 -8.92
C ASN A 230 12.17 6.85 -8.22
N HIS A 231 13.19 6.29 -8.83
CA HIS A 231 14.57 6.49 -8.38
C HIS A 231 15.12 7.76 -9.04
N HIS A 232 15.55 8.75 -8.25
CA HIS A 232 16.39 9.86 -8.70
C HIS A 232 17.86 9.46 -8.68
#